data_AF-A0A661ZKK1-F1
#
_entry.id   AF-A0A661ZKK1-F1
#
_cell.length_a   1.000
_cell.length_b   1.000
_cell.length_c   1.000
_cell.angle_alpha   90.00
_cell.angle_beta   90.00
_cell.angle_gamma   90.00
#
_symmetry.space_group_name_H-M   'P 1'
#
loop_
_entity.id
_entity.type
_entity.pdbx_description
1 polymer ?
#
loop_
_entity_poly.entity_id
_entity_poly.type
_entity_poly.pdbx_seq_one_letter_code
_entity_poly.pdbx_strand_id
1 'polypeptide(L)'
;QPGYVTSDFGDGIRTLTNTGEEDDENLDRVSMDLELFEAFASGFLDSTREILLDAEKDALLYAGLLFPYMQAVRFLIDYLDGDTYYKIKHPEHNLVRTLAQLKLTKDGEEKMDKLKAIITKLS
;
A
#
# COMPACT_ATOMS: atom_id res chain seq x y z
N GLN A 1 2.48 19.45 4.71
CA GLN A 1 2.38 18.98 6.11
C GLN A 1 3.57 18.08 6.36
N PRO A 2 4.11 17.99 7.59
CA PRO A 2 5.04 16.92 7.91
C PRO A 2 4.35 15.59 7.56
N GLY A 3 4.99 14.74 6.76
CA GLY A 3 4.49 13.40 6.53
C GLY A 3 4.44 12.70 7.87
N TYR A 4 3.27 12.24 8.29
CA TYR A 4 3.19 11.35 9.44
C TYR A 4 3.97 10.08 9.07
N VAL A 5 4.71 9.52 10.02
CA VAL A 5 5.54 8.31 9.83
C VAL A 5 4.72 7.17 9.18
N THR A 6 3.44 7.09 9.51
CA THR A 6 2.48 6.15 8.90
C THR A 6 2.22 6.39 7.41
N SER A 7 2.30 7.64 6.95
CA SER A 7 2.10 7.98 5.54
C SER A 7 3.24 7.50 4.65
N ASP A 8 4.48 7.75 5.05
CA ASP A 8 5.66 7.30 4.31
C ASP A 8 5.74 5.76 4.32
N PHE A 9 5.41 5.14 5.45
CA PHE A 9 5.31 3.69 5.55
C PHE A 9 4.24 3.12 4.62
N GLY A 10 3.02 3.66 4.67
CA GLY A 10 1.89 3.19 3.89
C GLY A 10 2.12 3.30 2.38
N ASP A 11 2.69 4.42 1.92
CA ASP A 11 3.02 4.59 0.50
C ASP A 11 4.18 3.69 0.05
N GLY A 12 5.16 3.48 0.93
CA GLY A 12 6.24 2.51 0.73
C GLY A 12 5.69 1.09 0.56
N ILE A 13 4.82 0.64 1.46
CA ILE A 13 4.17 -0.68 1.35
C ILE A 13 3.39 -0.81 0.05
N ARG A 14 2.52 0.16 -0.26
CA ARG A 14 1.71 0.17 -1.49
C ARG A 14 2.56 -0.02 -2.75
N THR A 15 3.72 0.63 -2.80
CA THR A 15 4.58 0.65 -3.98
C THR A 15 5.51 -0.55 -4.04
N LEU A 16 6.18 -0.89 -2.94
CA LEU A 16 7.29 -1.84 -2.93
C LEU A 16 6.83 -3.29 -2.75
N THR A 17 5.65 -3.50 -2.18
CA THR A 17 5.16 -4.86 -1.92
C THR A 17 4.24 -5.38 -3.03
N ASN A 18 3.86 -4.53 -3.99
CA ASN A 18 3.06 -4.97 -5.12
C ASN A 18 3.92 -5.81 -6.07
N THR A 19 3.55 -7.08 -6.26
CA THR A 19 4.24 -7.97 -7.22
C THR A 19 3.96 -7.63 -8.68
N GLY A 20 2.88 -6.89 -8.95
CA GLY A 20 2.54 -6.37 -10.27
C GLY A 20 2.84 -4.87 -10.39
N GLU A 21 2.58 -4.32 -11.56
CA GLU A 21 2.64 -2.87 -11.78
C GLU A 21 1.45 -2.13 -11.11
N GLU A 22 1.56 -0.82 -10.94
CA GLU A 22 0.43 0.01 -10.45
C GLU A 22 -0.75 0.01 -11.44
N ASP A 23 -0.46 -0.16 -12.72
CA ASP A 23 -1.39 -0.23 -13.85
C ASP A 23 -1.44 -1.65 -14.46
N ASP A 24 -1.18 -2.71 -13.69
CA ASP A 24 -1.21 -4.09 -14.21
C ASP A 24 -2.64 -4.50 -14.59
N GLU A 25 -2.85 -4.78 -15.88
CA GLU A 25 -4.11 -5.27 -16.41
C GLU A 25 -4.42 -6.71 -15.96
N ASN A 26 -3.39 -7.49 -15.60
CA ASN A 26 -3.53 -8.84 -15.11
C ASN A 26 -3.49 -8.89 -13.58
N LEU A 27 -4.68 -8.87 -12.96
CA LEU A 27 -4.83 -8.88 -11.51
C LEU A 27 -4.29 -10.13 -10.81
N ASP A 28 -4.03 -11.23 -11.52
CA ASP A 28 -3.40 -12.42 -10.94
C ASP A 28 -1.91 -12.18 -10.61
N ARG A 29 -1.32 -11.11 -11.16
CA ARG A 29 0.05 -10.68 -10.85
C ARG A 29 0.13 -9.71 -9.68
N VAL A 30 -1.01 -9.15 -9.25
CA VAL A 30 -1.08 -8.17 -8.19
C VAL A 30 -1.32 -8.89 -6.85
N SER A 31 -0.32 -8.81 -5.98
CA SER A 31 -0.36 -9.40 -4.64
C SER A 31 0.59 -8.63 -3.73
N MET A 32 0.28 -8.60 -2.43
CA MET A 32 1.16 -8.05 -1.41
C MET A 32 2.21 -9.10 -1.04
N ASP A 33 3.45 -8.87 -1.48
CA ASP A 33 4.58 -9.72 -1.19
C ASP A 33 4.99 -9.61 0.29
N LEU A 34 4.92 -10.74 1.01
CA LEU A 34 5.21 -10.80 2.43
C LEU A 34 6.71 -10.67 2.74
N GLU A 35 7.58 -11.13 1.84
CA GLU A 35 9.03 -11.03 2.01
C GLU A 35 9.48 -9.58 1.83
N LEU A 36 8.95 -8.89 0.80
CA LEU A 36 9.20 -7.47 0.59
C LEU A 36 8.58 -6.61 1.69
N PHE A 37 7.39 -6.98 2.18
CA PHE A 37 6.77 -6.34 3.34
C PHE A 37 7.67 -6.45 4.58
N GLU A 38 8.15 -7.65 4.92
CA GLU A 38 9.04 -7.86 6.08
C GLU A 38 10.36 -7.11 5.92
N ALA A 39 10.98 -7.15 4.75
CA ALA A 39 12.23 -6.45 4.48
C ALA A 39 12.08 -4.93 4.63
N PHE A 40 11.03 -4.35 4.05
CA PHE A 40 10.76 -2.92 4.18
C PHE A 40 10.41 -2.54 5.62
N ALA A 41 9.54 -3.31 6.28
CA ALA A 41 9.14 -3.05 7.66
C ALA A 41 10.31 -3.13 8.63
N SER A 42 11.22 -4.09 8.45
CA SER A 42 12.43 -4.20 9.26
C SER A 42 13.31 -2.95 9.10
N GLY A 43 13.62 -2.54 7.87
CA GLY A 43 14.46 -1.37 7.63
C GLY A 43 13.84 -0.07 8.13
N PHE A 44 12.51 0.06 8.01
CA PHE A 44 11.77 1.21 8.52
C PHE A 44 11.81 1.27 10.05
N LEU A 45 11.46 0.16 10.73
CA LEU A 45 11.42 0.08 12.19
C LEU A 45 12.81 0.21 12.84
N ASP A 46 13.86 -0.33 12.21
CA ASP A 46 15.24 -0.15 12.67
C ASP A 46 15.64 1.33 12.67
N SER A 47 15.15 2.10 11.71
CA SER A 47 15.43 3.54 11.58
C SER A 47 14.57 4.42 12.51
N THR A 48 13.44 3.91 13.01
CA THR A 48 12.46 4.67 13.81
C THR A 48 12.27 4.12 15.23
N ARG A 49 13.10 3.18 15.68
CA ARG A 49 12.93 2.41 16.92
C ARG A 49 12.83 3.27 18.19
N GLU A 50 13.51 4.40 18.24
CA GLU A 50 13.47 5.31 19.41
C GLU A 50 12.29 6.30 19.37
N ILE A 51 11.51 6.32 18.29
CA ILE A 51 10.49 7.34 18.02
C ILE A 51 9.07 6.77 18.19
N LEU A 52 8.85 5.48 17.90
CA LEU A 52 7.52 4.88 17.88
C LEU A 52 7.12 4.28 19.24
N LEU A 53 5.95 4.70 19.74
CA LEU A 53 5.26 4.04 20.84
C LEU A 53 4.67 2.71 20.39
N ASP A 54 4.46 1.77 21.32
CA ASP A 54 3.90 0.45 20.97
C ASP A 54 2.51 0.54 20.30
N ALA A 55 1.69 1.52 20.68
CA ALA A 55 0.39 1.78 20.05
C ALA A 55 0.49 2.29 18.61
N GLU A 56 1.62 2.90 18.22
CA GLU A 56 1.85 3.39 16.86
C GLU A 56 2.28 2.27 15.89
N LYS A 57 2.70 1.12 16.42
CA LYS A 57 3.06 -0.07 15.63
C LYS A 57 1.82 -0.72 14.99
N ASP A 58 0.70 -0.78 15.71
CA ASP A 58 -0.59 -1.21 15.15
C ASP A 58 -1.05 -0.26 14.02
N ALA A 59 -0.76 1.04 14.14
CA ALA A 59 -1.09 2.02 13.12
C ALA A 59 -0.31 1.81 11.80
N LEU A 60 0.90 1.25 11.85
CA LEU A 60 1.67 0.91 10.64
C LEU A 60 0.99 -0.19 9.82
N LEU A 61 0.46 -1.21 10.49
CA LEU A 61 -0.28 -2.30 9.83
C LEU A 61 -1.50 -1.74 9.09
N TYR A 62 -2.29 -0.89 9.75
CA TYR A 62 -3.44 -0.25 9.12
C TYR A 62 -3.05 0.72 8.00
N ALA A 63 -1.94 1.45 8.16
CA ALA A 63 -1.44 2.33 7.11
C ALA A 63 -1.05 1.57 5.83
N GLY A 64 -0.41 0.39 5.97
CA GLY A 64 -0.05 -0.47 4.84
C GLY A 64 -1.23 -0.91 3.98
N LEU A 65 -2.44 -0.99 4.55
CA LEU A 65 -3.67 -1.33 3.80
C LEU A 65 -4.49 -0.11 3.40
N LEU A 66 -4.47 0.94 4.23
CA LEU A 66 -5.21 2.18 3.97
C LEU A 66 -4.68 2.88 2.72
N PHE A 67 -3.38 2.87 2.48
CA PHE A 67 -2.76 3.59 1.35
C PHE A 67 -3.11 3.02 -0.02
N PRO A 68 -2.99 1.70 -0.27
CA PRO A 68 -3.52 1.08 -1.50
C PRO A 68 -5.01 1.41 -1.72
N TYR A 69 -5.84 1.30 -0.68
CA TYR A 69 -7.27 1.62 -0.78
C TYR A 69 -7.52 3.11 -1.11
N MET A 70 -6.86 4.01 -0.39
CA MET A 70 -6.98 5.45 -0.63
C MET A 70 -6.54 5.81 -2.05
N GLN A 71 -5.47 5.19 -2.54
CA GLN A 71 -4.97 5.42 -3.90
C GLN A 71 -5.94 4.87 -4.95
N ALA A 72 -6.57 3.72 -4.72
CA ALA A 72 -7.64 3.21 -5.56
C ALA A 72 -8.82 4.20 -5.67
N VAL A 73 -9.27 4.76 -4.54
CA VAL A 73 -10.33 5.78 -4.52
C VAL A 73 -9.93 7.02 -5.32
N ARG A 74 -8.67 7.48 -5.19
CA ARG A 74 -8.17 8.64 -5.93
C ARG A 74 -8.14 8.39 -7.44
N PHE A 75 -7.68 7.22 -7.88
CA PHE A 75 -7.70 6.86 -9.30
C PHE A 75 -9.14 6.73 -9.82
N LEU A 76 -10.05 6.15 -9.04
CA LEU A 76 -11.44 5.99 -9.44
C LEU A 76 -12.14 7.35 -9.60
N ILE A 77 -11.94 8.26 -8.65
CA ILE A 77 -12.49 9.61 -8.73
C ILE A 77 -11.94 10.34 -9.96
N ASP A 78 -10.64 10.25 -10.22
CA ASP A 78 -10.04 10.89 -11.39
C ASP A 78 -10.60 10.31 -12.70
N TYR A 79 -10.77 8.99 -12.79
CA TYR A 79 -11.42 8.34 -13.93
C TYR A 79 -12.85 8.85 -14.16
N LEU A 80 -13.64 8.96 -13.09
CA LEU A 80 -15.02 9.48 -13.16
C LEU A 80 -15.09 10.97 -13.48
N ASP A 81 -14.05 11.73 -13.16
CA ASP A 81 -13.92 13.17 -13.46
C ASP A 81 -13.32 13.45 -14.84
N GLY A 82 -13.04 12.40 -15.63
CA GLY A 82 -12.50 12.52 -16.99
C GLY A 82 -10.98 12.68 -17.05
N ASP A 83 -10.26 12.10 -16.09
CA ASP A 83 -8.80 11.97 -16.04
C ASP A 83 -8.06 13.33 -16.07
N THR A 84 -8.43 14.24 -15.17
CA THR A 84 -7.92 15.61 -15.14
C THR A 84 -6.70 15.79 -14.23
N TYR A 85 -6.46 14.86 -13.31
CA TYR A 85 -5.41 14.93 -12.30
C TYR A 85 -4.18 14.06 -12.64
N TYR A 86 -4.37 12.77 -12.91
CA TYR A 86 -3.30 11.84 -13.23
C TYR A 86 -3.04 11.78 -14.74
N LYS A 87 -1.77 11.63 -15.12
CA LYS A 87 -1.42 11.36 -16.51
C LYS A 87 -1.91 9.97 -16.92
N ILE A 88 -2.62 9.90 -18.03
CA ILE A 88 -3.11 8.65 -18.63
C ILE A 88 -2.39 8.29 -19.92
N LYS A 89 -2.32 6.98 -20.20
CA LYS A 89 -1.79 6.42 -21.47
C LYS A 89 -2.92 6.07 -22.46
N HIS A 90 -4.09 5.73 -21.93
CA HIS A 90 -5.31 5.36 -22.66
C HIS A 90 -6.54 5.68 -21.77
N PRO A 91 -7.77 5.73 -22.32
CA PRO A 91 -8.95 6.22 -21.61
C PRO A 91 -9.29 5.46 -20.31
N GLU A 92 -8.98 4.17 -20.24
CA GLU A 92 -9.29 3.32 -19.07
C GLU A 92 -8.13 3.24 -18.07
N HIS A 93 -7.05 4.00 -18.26
CA HIS A 93 -5.81 3.80 -17.50
C HIS A 93 -5.98 3.97 -15.98
N ASN A 94 -6.73 4.98 -15.54
CA ASN A 94 -7.01 5.16 -14.11
C ASN A 94 -8.02 4.12 -13.58
N LEU A 95 -8.89 3.56 -14.43
CA LEU A 95 -9.72 2.42 -14.05
C LEU A 95 -8.86 1.16 -13.84
N VAL A 96 -7.90 0.88 -14.72
CA VAL A 96 -6.94 -0.22 -14.55
C VAL A 96 -6.16 -0.07 -13.25
N ARG A 97 -5.61 1.13 -12.99
CA ARG A 97 -4.92 1.43 -11.72
C ARG A 97 -5.81 1.22 -10.50
N THR A 98 -7.07 1.64 -10.58
CA THR A 98 -8.05 1.42 -9.51
C THR A 98 -8.19 -0.07 -9.19
N LEU A 99 -8.35 -0.91 -10.21
CA LEU A 99 -8.54 -2.34 -10.04
C LEU A 99 -7.29 -3.02 -9.45
N ALA A 100 -6.10 -2.64 -9.91
CA ALA A 100 -4.85 -3.14 -9.33
C ALA A 100 -4.73 -2.75 -7.84
N GLN A 101 -4.97 -1.49 -7.49
CA GLN A 101 -4.86 -1.06 -6.09
C GLN A 101 -5.93 -1.70 -5.18
N LEU A 102 -7.17 -1.91 -5.67
CA LEU A 102 -8.20 -2.66 -4.92
C LEU A 102 -7.83 -4.13 -4.72
N LYS A 103 -7.25 -4.77 -5.75
CA LYS A 103 -6.76 -6.14 -5.65
C LYS A 103 -5.64 -6.24 -4.61
N LEU A 104 -4.70 -5.30 -4.60
CA LEU A 104 -3.63 -5.23 -3.60
C LEU A 104 -4.18 -5.04 -2.18
N THR A 105 -5.15 -4.14 -1.99
CA THR A 105 -5.83 -3.96 -0.69
C THR A 105 -6.45 -5.27 -0.22
N LYS A 106 -7.25 -5.92 -1.07
CA LYS A 106 -7.97 -7.15 -0.70
C LYS A 106 -7.01 -8.29 -0.38
N ASP A 107 -5.94 -8.44 -1.17
CA ASP A 107 -4.93 -9.45 -0.91
C ASP A 107 -4.18 -9.20 0.41
N GLY A 108 -3.89 -7.93 0.74
CA GLY A 108 -3.35 -7.55 2.04
C GLY A 108 -4.32 -7.84 3.20
N GLU A 109 -5.61 -7.58 3.04
CA GLU A 109 -6.65 -7.93 4.03
C GLU A 109 -6.72 -9.46 4.26
N GLU A 110 -6.68 -10.26 3.19
CA GLU A 110 -6.65 -11.72 3.25
C GLU A 110 -5.38 -12.26 3.95
N LYS A 111 -4.29 -11.47 3.94
CA LYS A 111 -3.01 -11.79 4.58
C LYS A 111 -2.81 -11.08 5.93
N MET A 112 -3.82 -10.39 6.46
CA MET A 112 -3.72 -9.54 7.66
C MET A 112 -3.03 -10.23 8.84
N ASP A 113 -3.39 -11.48 9.14
CA ASP A 113 -2.82 -12.23 10.25
C ASP A 113 -1.30 -12.45 10.10
N LYS A 114 -0.83 -12.67 8.86
CA LYS A 114 0.59 -12.83 8.55
C LYS A 114 1.34 -11.50 8.66
N LEU A 115 0.75 -10.43 8.11
CA LEU A 115 1.32 -9.08 8.21
C LEU A 115 1.46 -8.65 9.67
N LYS A 116 0.42 -8.89 10.48
CA LYS A 116 0.44 -8.63 11.93
C LYS A 116 1.52 -9.42 12.65
N ALA A 117 1.68 -10.71 12.31
CA ALA A 117 2.73 -11.55 12.88
C ALA A 117 4.13 -11.02 12.55
N ILE A 118 4.35 -10.53 11.31
CA ILE A 118 5.61 -9.89 10.91
C ILE A 118 5.88 -8.64 11.75
N ILE A 119 4.92 -7.70 11.82
CA ILE A 119 5.10 -6.47 12.61
C ILE A 119 5.39 -6.79 14.07
N THR A 120 4.65 -7.75 14.67
CA THR A 120 4.85 -8.16 16.07
C THR A 120 6.23 -8.78 16.29
N LYS A 121 6.75 -9.55 15.34
CA LYS A 121 8.09 -10.15 15.40
C LYS A 121 9.21 -9.09 15.36
N LEU A 122 9.01 -8.01 14.59
CA LEU A 122 9.98 -6.93 14.41
C LEU A 122 9.93 -5.86 15.52
N SER A 123 8.89 -5.92 16.36
CA SER A 123 8.58 -4.94 17.41
C SER A 123 9.27 -5.22 18.73
#